data_AF-A0A7C3GER8-F1
#
_entry.id   AF-A0A7C3GER8-F1
#
_cell.length_a   1.000
_cell.length_b   1.000
_cell.length_c   1.000
_cell.angle_alpha   90.00
_cell.angle_beta   90.00
_cell.angle_gamma   90.00
#
_symmetry.space_group_name_H-M   'P 1'
#
loop_
_entity.id
_entity.type
_entity.pdbx_description
1 polymer ?
#
loop_
_entity_poly.entity_id
_entity_poly.type
_entity_poly.pdbx_seq_one_letter_code
_entity_poly.pdbx_strand_id
1 'polypeptide(L)'
;MKPKKQKRETKNRKTCYNELPTKVSQKEFNKYIKPHLRKPKKGPETKISYYKIFNYILYVLHTGIQWNQLKPCRGEISWQTIYHHHNRWSKDGSYQRL
;
A
#
# COMPACT_ATOMS: atom_id res chain seq x y z
N MET A 1 -19.86 41.51 -17.21
CA MET A 1 -19.27 40.16 -17.00
C MET A 1 -18.05 40.30 -16.11
N LYS A 2 -18.05 39.80 -14.87
CA LYS A 2 -16.88 39.85 -13.99
C LYS A 2 -16.13 38.50 -14.05
N PRO A 3 -14.80 38.49 -14.21
CA PRO A 3 -14.04 37.25 -14.37
C PRO A 3 -14.06 36.42 -13.08
N LYS A 4 -14.24 35.10 -13.23
CA LYS A 4 -14.19 34.10 -12.16
C LYS A 4 -12.83 34.19 -11.45
N LYS A 5 -12.82 34.58 -10.17
CA LYS A 5 -11.65 34.44 -9.30
C LYS A 5 -11.33 32.95 -9.14
N GLN A 6 -10.32 32.50 -9.86
CA GLN A 6 -9.72 31.20 -9.70
C GLN A 6 -8.98 31.20 -8.36
N LYS A 7 -9.58 30.63 -7.31
CA LYS A 7 -8.88 30.41 -6.03
C LYS A 7 -7.89 29.26 -6.25
N ARG A 8 -6.67 29.61 -6.62
CA ARG A 8 -5.52 28.72 -6.60
C ARG A 8 -4.96 28.67 -5.18
N GLU A 9 -4.81 27.42 -4.74
CA GLU A 9 -3.88 26.86 -3.74
C GLU A 9 -3.97 27.29 -2.27
N THR A 10 -3.93 26.28 -1.39
CA THR A 10 -2.80 26.13 -0.45
C THR A 10 -2.51 24.65 -0.23
N LYS A 11 -1.26 24.25 -0.55
CA LYS A 11 -0.67 22.95 -0.19
C LYS A 11 -0.62 22.84 1.33
N ASN A 12 -1.39 21.94 1.93
CA ASN A 12 -1.23 21.65 3.35
C ASN A 12 -0.12 20.60 3.53
N ARG A 13 1.12 21.08 3.65
CA ARG A 13 2.26 20.27 4.11
C ARG A 13 2.11 20.08 5.62
N LYS A 14 1.51 18.96 6.03
CA LYS A 14 1.74 18.40 7.37
C LYS A 14 2.56 17.13 7.21
N THR A 15 3.86 17.21 7.46
CA THR A 15 4.65 16.04 7.80
C THR A 15 4.63 15.92 9.32
N CYS A 16 3.72 15.10 9.86
CA CYS A 16 3.73 14.69 11.26
C CYS A 16 4.15 13.22 11.29
N TYR A 17 5.43 12.95 11.52
CA TYR A 17 5.97 11.59 11.64
C TYR A 17 5.54 10.88 12.94
N ASN A 18 4.28 11.00 13.35
CA ASN A 18 3.72 10.33 14.54
C ASN A 18 2.66 9.28 14.20
N GLU A 19 2.22 9.17 12.94
CA GLU A 19 1.27 8.15 12.51
C GLU A 19 1.73 7.58 11.17
N LEU A 20 2.04 6.28 11.15
CA LEU A 20 2.27 5.58 9.88
C LEU A 20 0.97 5.66 9.06
N PRO A 21 1.03 6.05 7.77
CA PRO A 21 -0.17 6.19 6.96
C PRO A 21 -0.89 4.83 6.89
N THR A 22 -2.10 4.79 7.45
CA THR A 22 -2.91 3.56 7.49
C THR A 22 -3.36 3.11 6.10
N LYS A 23 -3.36 4.04 5.14
CA LYS A 23 -3.73 3.82 3.74
C LYS A 23 -2.86 4.67 2.83
N VAL A 24 -2.36 4.08 1.75
CA VAL A 24 -1.68 4.79 0.67
C VAL A 24 -2.67 4.93 -0.49
N SER A 25 -2.68 6.07 -1.20
CA SER A 25 -3.52 6.20 -2.38
C SER A 25 -2.96 5.39 -3.56
N GLN A 26 -3.82 4.92 -4.47
CA GLN A 26 -3.36 4.12 -5.61
C GLN A 26 -2.34 4.85 -6.50
N LYS A 27 -2.46 6.18 -6.61
CA LYS A 27 -1.53 7.02 -7.38
C LYS A 27 -0.16 7.05 -6.72
N GLU A 28 -0.10 7.27 -5.41
CA GLU A 28 1.17 7.27 -4.65
C GLU A 28 1.80 5.89 -4.62
N PHE A 29 1.01 4.84 -4.43
CA PHE A 29 1.49 3.46 -4.50
C PHE A 29 2.15 3.19 -5.86
N ASN A 30 1.47 3.54 -6.96
CA ASN A 30 2.02 3.30 -8.30
C ASN A 30 3.29 4.11 -8.57
N LYS A 31 3.39 5.32 -8.00
CA LYS A 31 4.52 6.22 -8.23
C LYS A 31 5.74 5.88 -7.38
N TYR A 32 5.55 5.62 -6.08
CA TYR A 32 6.65 5.51 -5.12
C TYR A 32 6.91 4.09 -4.64
N ILE A 33 5.94 3.18 -4.73
CA ILE A 33 6.04 1.86 -4.08
C ILE A 33 6.19 0.75 -5.11
N LYS A 34 5.25 0.69 -6.06
CA LYS A 34 5.19 -0.32 -7.11
C LYS A 34 6.49 -0.53 -7.90
N PRO A 35 7.31 0.49 -8.21
CA PRO A 35 8.57 0.28 -8.94
C PRO A 35 9.60 -0.53 -8.16
N HIS A 36 9.57 -0.44 -6.82
CA HIS A 36 10.55 -1.06 -5.93
C HIS A 36 10.12 -2.47 -5.50
N LEU A 37 8.82 -2.77 -5.57
CA LEU A 37 8.28 -4.09 -5.28
C LEU A 37 8.65 -5.09 -6.37
N ARG A 38 9.35 -6.14 -5.98
CA ARG A 38 9.70 -7.24 -6.88
C ARG A 38 8.44 -8.02 -7.26
N LYS A 39 8.29 -8.24 -8.56
CA LYS A 39 7.24 -9.08 -9.12
C LYS A 39 7.73 -10.53 -9.26
N PRO A 40 6.84 -11.53 -9.12
CA PRO A 40 7.16 -12.91 -9.48
C PRO A 40 7.57 -12.97 -10.96
N LYS A 41 8.70 -13.62 -11.25
CA LYS A 41 9.16 -13.90 -12.63
C LYS A 41 8.43 -15.11 -13.24
N LYS A 42 7.88 -15.99 -12.39
CA LYS A 42 7.23 -17.25 -12.76
C LYS A 42 5.94 -17.40 -11.98
N GLY A 43 4.96 -18.06 -12.59
CA GLY A 43 3.66 -18.39 -11.97
C GLY A 43 2.51 -17.54 -12.49
N PRO A 44 1.27 -17.88 -12.10
CA PRO A 44 0.08 -17.17 -12.52
C PRO A 44 0.06 -15.73 -12.00
N GLU A 45 -0.52 -14.83 -12.77
CA GLU A 45 -0.73 -13.46 -12.32
C GLU A 45 -1.67 -13.44 -11.11
N THR A 46 -1.34 -12.58 -10.15
CA THR A 46 -2.20 -12.37 -8.99
C THR A 46 -3.50 -11.70 -9.45
N LYS A 47 -4.64 -12.35 -9.20
CA LYS A 47 -5.98 -11.76 -9.44
C LYS A 47 -6.20 -10.43 -8.72
N ILE A 48 -5.40 -10.17 -7.69
CA ILE A 48 -5.51 -9.00 -6.82
C ILE A 48 -4.35 -8.06 -7.05
N SER A 49 -4.65 -6.77 -7.03
CA SER A 49 -3.64 -5.73 -7.22
C SER A 49 -2.66 -5.68 -6.04
N TYR A 50 -1.38 -5.49 -6.32
CA TYR A 50 -0.37 -5.27 -5.28
C TYR A 50 -0.68 -4.08 -4.38
N TYR A 51 -1.43 -3.10 -4.89
CA TYR A 51 -1.97 -1.99 -4.10
C TYR A 51 -2.83 -2.47 -2.92
N LYS A 52 -3.79 -3.38 -3.16
CA LYS A 52 -4.65 -3.93 -2.11
C LYS A 52 -3.82 -4.72 -1.10
N ILE A 53 -2.93 -5.58 -1.58
CA ILE A 53 -2.04 -6.39 -0.74
C ILE A 53 -1.19 -5.49 0.17
N PHE A 54 -0.60 -4.44 -0.39
CA PHE A 54 0.22 -3.50 0.37
C PHE A 54 -0.58 -2.74 1.43
N ASN A 55 -1.81 -2.30 1.12
CA ASN A 55 -2.67 -1.68 2.14
C ASN A 55 -3.07 -2.64 3.26
N TYR A 56 -3.29 -3.93 2.97
CA TYR A 56 -3.53 -4.92 4.03
C TYR A 56 -2.30 -5.11 4.92
N ILE A 57 -1.11 -5.13 4.34
CA ILE A 57 0.15 -5.18 5.08
C ILE A 57 0.27 -3.93 5.97
N LEU A 58 0.07 -2.74 5.42
CA LEU A 58 0.09 -1.50 6.19
C LEU A 58 -0.91 -1.51 7.34
N TYR A 59 -2.12 -2.04 7.10
CA TYR A 59 -3.13 -2.17 8.14
C TYR A 59 -2.65 -3.07 9.28
N VAL A 60 -2.08 -4.24 8.97
CA VAL A 60 -1.50 -5.14 9.99
C VAL A 60 -0.36 -4.47 10.74
N LEU A 61 0.54 -3.78 10.05
CA LEU A 61 1.68 -3.09 10.67
C LEU A 61 1.26 -1.90 11.55
N HIS A 62 0.22 -1.17 11.13
CA HIS A 62 -0.31 -0.03 11.88
C HIS A 62 -1.11 -0.45 13.11
N THR A 63 -1.91 -1.52 13.00
CA THR A 63 -2.77 -2.00 14.09
C THR A 63 -2.11 -3.01 15.00
N GLY A 64 -1.04 -3.68 14.56
CA GLY A 64 -0.36 -4.73 15.32
C GLY A 64 -1.15 -6.03 15.44
N ILE A 65 -2.24 -6.21 14.68
CA ILE A 65 -3.06 -7.43 14.76
C ILE A 65 -2.29 -8.65 14.26
N GLN A 66 -2.69 -9.83 14.72
CA GLN A 66 -2.16 -11.08 14.20
C GLN A 66 -2.62 -11.31 12.74
N TRP A 67 -1.76 -11.91 11.91
CA TRP A 67 -2.08 -12.16 10.50
C TRP A 67 -3.32 -13.04 10.30
N ASN A 68 -3.53 -14.04 11.15
CA ASN A 68 -4.71 -14.92 11.12
C ASN A 68 -6.03 -14.19 11.43
N GLN A 69 -5.98 -13.07 12.15
CA GLN A 69 -7.13 -12.24 12.50
C GLN A 69 -7.45 -11.22 11.39
N LEU A 70 -6.54 -11.03 10.43
CA LEU A 70 -6.81 -10.21 9.27
C LEU A 70 -7.98 -10.82 8.50
N LYS A 71 -9.04 -10.02 8.30
CA LYS A 71 -10.20 -10.37 7.49
C LYS A 71 -10.18 -9.53 6.20
N PRO A 72 -9.58 -10.05 5.11
CA PRO A 72 -9.64 -9.38 3.82
C PRO A 72 -11.07 -9.23 3.35
N CYS A 73 -11.35 -8.15 2.63
CA CYS A 73 -12.70 -7.85 2.18
C CYS A 73 -13.20 -8.99 1.28
N ARG A 74 -14.41 -9.49 1.57
CA ARG A 74 -15.17 -10.44 0.73
C ARG A 74 -14.45 -11.76 0.43
N GLY A 75 -13.46 -12.15 1.23
CA GLY A 75 -12.69 -13.38 0.99
C GLY A 75 -11.90 -13.35 -0.32
N GLU A 76 -11.61 -12.17 -0.86
CA GLU A 76 -10.85 -12.02 -2.12
C GLU A 76 -9.48 -12.71 -2.02
N ILE A 77 -8.84 -12.65 -0.85
CA ILE A 77 -7.52 -13.19 -0.60
C ILE A 77 -7.44 -13.81 0.79
N SER A 78 -6.61 -14.84 0.93
CA SER A 78 -6.29 -15.41 2.23
C SER A 78 -5.17 -14.62 2.92
N TRP A 79 -5.20 -14.54 4.24
CA TRP A 79 -4.15 -13.85 5.00
C TRP A 79 -2.76 -14.45 4.77
N GLN A 80 -2.66 -15.77 4.51
CA GLN A 80 -1.40 -16.44 4.16
C GLN A 80 -0.80 -15.82 2.91
N THR A 81 -1.60 -15.58 1.87
CA THR A 81 -1.13 -14.98 0.62
C THR A 81 -0.59 -13.58 0.86
N ILE A 82 -1.26 -12.77 1.68
CA ILE A 82 -0.79 -11.43 2.06
C ILE A 82 0.55 -11.53 2.79
N TYR A 83 0.65 -12.43 3.78
CA TYR A 83 1.90 -12.67 4.50
C TYR A 83 3.03 -13.18 3.60
N HIS A 84 2.74 -14.05 2.63
CA HIS A 84 3.72 -14.53 1.66
C HIS A 84 4.29 -13.39 0.83
N HIS A 85 3.46 -12.43 0.39
CA HIS A 85 3.93 -11.23 -0.28
C HIS A 85 4.79 -10.35 0.63
N HIS A 86 4.34 -10.11 1.87
CA HIS A 86 5.11 -9.35 2.87
C HIS A 86 6.49 -9.98 3.12
N ASN A 87 6.53 -11.29 3.39
CA ASN A 87 7.76 -12.01 3.66
C ASN A 87 8.71 -12.01 2.44
N ARG A 88 8.17 -12.14 1.23
CA ARG A 88 8.97 -12.04 0.00
C ARG A 88 9.61 -10.65 -0.13
N TRP A 89 8.82 -9.59 -0.01
CA TRP A 89 9.28 -8.20 -0.16
C TRP A 89 10.24 -7.76 0.97
N SER A 90 10.13 -8.39 2.13
CA SER A 90 11.10 -8.23 3.21
C SER A 90 12.44 -8.91 2.86
N LYS A 91 12.41 -10.18 2.43
CA LYS A 91 13.61 -10.97 2.14
C LYS A 91 14.38 -10.52 0.90
N ASP A 92 13.70 -9.97 -0.10
CA ASP A 92 14.34 -9.50 -1.34
C ASP A 92 14.81 -8.04 -1.28
N GLY A 93 14.73 -7.41 -0.10
CA GLY A 93 15.10 -6.03 0.12
C GLY A 93 14.23 -5.03 -0.63
N SER A 94 13.02 -5.41 -1.08
CA SER A 94 12.09 -4.47 -1.72
C SER A 94 11.74 -3.31 -0.80
N TYR A 95 11.60 -3.57 0.51
CA TYR A 95 11.33 -2.50 1.48
C TYR A 95 12.51 -1.56 1.73
N GLN A 96 13.74 -2.03 1.59
CA GLN A 96 14.94 -1.18 1.73
C GLN A 96 15.11 -0.21 0.55
N ARG A 97 14.47 -0.52 -0.59
CA ARG A 97 14.51 0.29 -1.80
C ARG A 97 13.38 1.32 -1.87
N LEU A 98 12.41 1.28 -0.95
CA LEU A 98 11.32 2.25 -0.82
C LEU A 98 11.82 3.54 -0.16
#